data_AF-A0A2A7W213-F1
#
_entry.id   AF-A0A2A7W213-F1
#
_cell.length_a   1.000
_cell.length_b   1.000
_cell.length_c   1.000
_cell.angle_alpha   90.00
_cell.angle_beta   90.00
_cell.angle_gamma   90.00
#
_symmetry.space_group_name_H-M   'P 1'
#
loop_
_entity.id
_entity.type
_entity.pdbx_description
1 polymer ?
#
loop_
_entity_poly.entity_id
_entity_poly.type
_entity_poly.pdbx_seq_one_letter_code
_entity_poly.pdbx_strand_id
1 'polypeptide(L)'
;MRQADLVKVINETHQLGISQKVVKERIDKIYKYIKNQFIFNKEKFDINELIFFKKYIKSIERKSFNHHTGAIFCSLLLLYENEKNFRNVLKGKIVNSLYIEDFITGFENYINQCLSEIYKIYDEKSLDEFENNKIYFIPTLKEFLIKIFDIEKVLEEKLNKELKDTEILINRINGLSPYRKFLFIEKFNKKLEKLIQKEEWNLKEELRNAIEKHDLDTITEIITELRFYFNNKDKNNIVDKEKIFKDLEGILLQSQNYSKLKVMEQINYFIDIITIYKGEKAIKIIDDLNELMHKEEDEVLLFLEKTISLYEQEQEIESNTLKENRDKTKKALFRAGRLRSNTEMKEILEQREEYLYIKVNDKQLFESLKKLIDIAIKDENQAMLLNIDFILKYYKQFLM
;
A
#
# COMPACT_ATOMS: atom_id res chain seq x y z
N MET A 1 17.33 -34.08 -22.39
CA MET A 1 18.24 -33.41 -21.44
C MET A 1 17.94 -33.85 -20.00
N ARG A 2 18.97 -34.25 -19.24
CA ARG A 2 18.89 -34.51 -17.78
C ARG A 2 19.24 -33.24 -17.00
N GLN A 3 18.79 -33.13 -15.75
CA GLN A 3 19.17 -32.00 -14.88
C GLN A 3 20.69 -31.87 -14.67
N ALA A 4 21.43 -32.99 -14.72
CA ALA A 4 22.89 -32.98 -14.66
C ALA A 4 23.52 -32.29 -15.89
N ASP A 5 22.88 -32.39 -17.05
CA ASP A 5 23.35 -31.78 -18.28
C ASP A 5 23.21 -30.25 -18.23
N LEU A 6 22.17 -29.73 -17.54
CA LEU A 6 22.02 -28.28 -17.28
C LEU A 6 23.16 -27.73 -16.42
N VAL A 7 23.55 -28.48 -15.39
CA VAL A 7 24.65 -28.08 -14.48
C VAL A 7 25.97 -28.04 -15.23
N LYS A 8 26.16 -29.00 -16.15
CA LYS A 8 27.33 -29.04 -17.02
C LYS A 8 27.39 -27.81 -17.93
N VAL A 9 26.30 -27.48 -18.64
CA VAL A 9 26.21 -26.28 -19.49
C VAL A 9 26.50 -25.00 -18.69
N ILE A 10 25.90 -24.84 -17.52
CA ILE A 10 26.09 -23.64 -16.70
C ILE A 10 27.54 -23.49 -16.22
N ASN A 11 28.17 -24.59 -15.79
CA ASN A 11 29.55 -24.54 -15.30
C ASN A 11 30.57 -24.40 -16.44
N GLU A 12 30.32 -25.02 -17.59
CA GLU A 12 31.21 -24.95 -18.77
C GLU A 12 31.14 -23.60 -19.47
N THR A 13 29.94 -23.04 -19.64
CA THR A 13 29.75 -21.76 -20.35
C THR A 13 30.03 -20.55 -19.45
N HIS A 14 29.56 -20.57 -18.19
CA HIS A 14 29.54 -19.35 -17.36
C HIS A 14 30.51 -19.38 -16.17
N GLN A 15 31.31 -20.45 -16.00
CA GLN A 15 32.35 -20.58 -14.96
C GLN A 15 31.87 -20.35 -13.53
N LEU A 16 30.59 -20.61 -13.23
CA LEU A 16 29.99 -20.25 -11.94
C LEU A 16 30.35 -21.22 -10.79
N GLY A 17 30.95 -22.38 -11.08
CA GLY A 17 31.41 -23.34 -10.06
C GLY A 17 30.30 -23.87 -9.14
N ILE A 18 29.06 -23.94 -9.64
CA ILE A 18 27.88 -24.26 -8.83
C ILE A 18 27.72 -25.78 -8.73
N SER A 19 27.54 -26.29 -7.51
CA SER A 19 27.26 -27.71 -7.29
C SER A 19 25.89 -28.12 -7.85
N GLN A 20 25.77 -29.37 -8.31
CA GLN A 20 24.51 -29.94 -8.81
C GLN A 20 23.36 -29.83 -7.79
N LYS A 21 23.67 -29.96 -6.49
CA LYS A 21 22.68 -29.83 -5.41
C LYS A 21 22.09 -28.41 -5.35
N VAL A 22 22.94 -27.39 -5.44
CA VAL A 22 22.52 -25.98 -5.38
C VAL A 22 21.70 -25.60 -6.61
N VAL A 23 22.11 -26.04 -7.80
CA VAL A 23 21.33 -25.83 -9.04
C VAL A 23 19.94 -26.44 -8.90
N LYS A 24 19.85 -27.69 -8.39
CA LYS A 24 18.56 -28.37 -8.20
C LYS A 24 17.66 -27.60 -7.23
N GLU A 25 18.16 -27.17 -6.08
CA GLU A 25 17.40 -26.37 -5.11
C GLU A 25 16.88 -25.06 -5.71
N ARG A 26 17.67 -24.41 -6.57
CA ARG A 26 17.28 -23.17 -7.26
C ARG A 26 16.22 -23.42 -8.33
N ILE A 27 16.37 -24.47 -9.14
CA ILE A 27 15.33 -24.89 -10.12
C ILE A 27 14.02 -25.20 -9.39
N ASP A 28 14.08 -25.94 -8.28
CA ASP A 28 12.89 -26.29 -7.51
C ASP A 28 12.18 -25.04 -6.95
N LYS A 29 12.93 -24.04 -6.48
CA LYS A 29 12.39 -22.74 -6.04
C LYS A 29 11.71 -21.99 -7.18
N ILE A 30 12.39 -21.85 -8.32
CA ILE A 30 11.87 -21.15 -9.50
C ILE A 30 10.62 -21.85 -10.02
N TYR A 31 10.67 -23.18 -10.16
CA TYR A 31 9.53 -23.98 -10.62
C TYR A 31 8.33 -23.86 -9.69
N LYS A 32 8.54 -23.97 -8.36
CA LYS A 32 7.47 -23.83 -7.36
C LYS A 32 6.80 -22.47 -7.47
N TYR A 33 7.57 -21.40 -7.66
CA TYR A 33 7.04 -20.06 -7.85
C TYR A 33 6.17 -19.97 -9.12
N ILE A 34 6.70 -20.38 -10.28
CA ILE A 34 5.97 -20.35 -11.56
C ILE A 34 4.67 -21.18 -11.47
N LYS A 35 4.74 -22.37 -10.88
CA LYS A 35 3.58 -23.26 -10.67
C LYS A 35 2.50 -22.59 -9.83
N ASN A 36 2.88 -21.93 -8.74
CA ASN A 36 1.92 -21.23 -7.87
C ASN A 36 1.26 -20.06 -8.59
N GLN A 37 2.04 -19.24 -9.29
CA GLN A 37 1.51 -18.10 -10.07
C GLN A 37 0.59 -18.59 -11.21
N PHE A 38 0.97 -19.66 -11.90
CA PHE A 38 0.15 -20.26 -12.95
C PHE A 38 -1.20 -20.75 -12.41
N ILE A 39 -1.22 -21.40 -11.23
CA ILE A 39 -2.47 -21.85 -10.60
C ILE A 39 -3.33 -20.65 -10.20
N PHE A 40 -2.73 -19.64 -9.58
CA PHE A 40 -3.42 -18.45 -9.10
C PHE A 40 -4.00 -17.57 -10.23
N ASN A 41 -3.38 -17.60 -11.41
CA ASN A 41 -3.74 -16.78 -12.57
C ASN A 41 -4.26 -17.58 -13.76
N LYS A 42 -4.69 -18.83 -13.54
CA LYS A 42 -5.04 -19.79 -14.61
C LYS A 42 -6.02 -19.24 -15.66
N GLU A 43 -6.97 -18.41 -15.24
CA GLU A 43 -7.98 -17.81 -16.11
C GLU A 43 -7.43 -16.77 -17.10
N LYS A 44 -6.23 -16.23 -16.86
CA LYS A 44 -5.59 -15.22 -17.73
C LYS A 44 -4.72 -15.82 -18.84
N PHE A 45 -4.46 -17.13 -18.78
CA PHE A 45 -3.64 -17.80 -19.77
C PHE A 45 -4.50 -18.28 -20.94
N ASP A 46 -4.06 -17.97 -22.16
CA ASP A 46 -4.69 -18.46 -23.37
C ASP A 46 -4.36 -19.94 -23.62
N ILE A 47 -4.99 -20.52 -24.64
CA ILE A 47 -4.81 -21.94 -24.98
C ILE A 47 -3.34 -22.27 -25.30
N ASN A 48 -2.62 -21.35 -25.96
CA ASN A 48 -1.23 -21.56 -26.36
C ASN A 48 -0.30 -21.55 -25.15
N GLU A 49 -0.52 -20.64 -24.20
CA GLU A 49 0.21 -20.55 -22.94
C GLU A 49 -0.06 -21.75 -22.01
N LEU A 50 -1.30 -22.25 -22.00
CA LEU A 50 -1.64 -23.47 -21.26
C LEU A 50 -0.92 -24.71 -21.84
N ILE A 51 -0.83 -24.80 -23.17
CA ILE A 51 -0.06 -25.85 -23.86
C ILE A 51 1.44 -25.68 -23.58
N PHE A 52 1.93 -24.44 -23.63
CA PHE A 52 3.32 -24.08 -23.33
C PHE A 52 3.73 -24.55 -21.93
N PHE A 53 2.94 -24.22 -20.90
CA PHE A 53 3.21 -24.65 -19.53
C PHE A 53 3.28 -26.17 -19.40
N LYS A 54 2.34 -26.90 -20.02
CA LYS A 54 2.33 -28.38 -19.98
C LYS A 54 3.55 -29.00 -20.69
N LYS A 55 3.93 -28.46 -21.85
CA LYS A 55 4.97 -29.04 -22.71
C LYS A 55 6.39 -28.66 -22.26
N TYR A 56 6.61 -27.43 -21.82
CA TYR A 56 7.95 -26.88 -21.59
C TYR A 56 8.28 -26.51 -20.15
N ILE A 57 7.30 -26.22 -19.29
CA ILE A 57 7.55 -25.85 -17.89
C ILE A 57 7.35 -27.07 -16.96
N LYS A 58 6.19 -27.73 -17.03
CA LYS A 58 5.86 -28.88 -16.19
C LYS A 58 6.73 -30.10 -16.47
N SER A 59 7.26 -30.21 -17.68
CA SER A 59 8.18 -31.27 -18.09
C SER A 59 9.46 -31.34 -17.24
N ILE A 60 9.84 -30.28 -16.53
CA ILE A 60 10.98 -30.29 -15.60
C ILE A 60 10.81 -31.27 -14.43
N GLU A 61 9.56 -31.63 -14.08
CA GLU A 61 9.26 -32.67 -13.08
C GLU A 61 9.74 -34.06 -13.56
N ARG A 62 9.97 -34.24 -14.87
CA ARG A 62 10.55 -35.46 -15.45
C ARG A 62 12.07 -35.39 -15.35
N LYS A 63 12.72 -36.50 -14.96
CA LYS A 63 14.20 -36.59 -14.92
C LYS A 63 14.86 -36.37 -16.28
N SER A 64 14.11 -36.56 -17.37
CA SER A 64 14.48 -36.30 -18.76
C SER A 64 13.46 -35.36 -19.41
N PHE A 65 13.89 -34.17 -19.79
CA PHE A 65 13.08 -33.11 -20.41
C PHE A 65 13.68 -32.65 -21.74
N ASN A 66 12.91 -31.89 -22.54
CA ASN A 66 13.33 -31.43 -23.86
C ASN A 66 14.31 -30.23 -23.79
N HIS A 67 14.95 -29.92 -24.91
CA HIS A 67 15.97 -28.88 -25.01
C HIS A 67 15.42 -27.49 -24.67
N HIS A 68 14.19 -27.18 -25.07
CA HIS A 68 13.52 -25.92 -24.75
C HIS A 68 13.28 -25.74 -23.24
N THR A 69 12.82 -26.79 -22.54
CA THR A 69 12.72 -26.81 -21.08
C THR A 69 14.10 -26.55 -20.45
N GLY A 70 15.15 -27.17 -20.98
CA GLY A 70 16.52 -26.92 -20.55
C GLY A 70 16.91 -25.46 -20.69
N ALA A 71 16.73 -24.88 -21.89
CA ALA A 71 17.07 -23.49 -22.17
C ALA A 71 16.32 -22.50 -21.28
N ILE A 72 15.02 -22.73 -21.05
CA ILE A 72 14.20 -21.89 -20.15
C ILE A 72 14.78 -21.87 -18.74
N PHE A 73 14.98 -23.04 -18.13
CA PHE A 73 15.46 -23.09 -16.75
C PHE A 73 16.93 -22.64 -16.63
N CYS A 74 17.76 -22.86 -17.65
CA CYS A 74 19.12 -22.31 -17.70
C CYS A 74 19.08 -20.77 -17.68
N SER A 75 18.23 -20.16 -18.50
CA SER A 75 18.07 -18.71 -18.58
C SER A 75 17.52 -18.11 -17.30
N LEU A 76 16.54 -18.77 -16.67
CA LEU A 76 16.01 -18.36 -15.36
C LEU A 76 17.06 -18.47 -14.24
N LEU A 77 17.96 -19.45 -14.32
CA LEU A 77 19.06 -19.60 -13.37
C LEU A 77 20.11 -18.49 -13.54
N LEU A 78 20.41 -18.10 -14.78
CA LEU A 78 21.30 -16.96 -15.03
C LEU A 78 20.74 -15.66 -14.45
N LEU A 79 19.44 -15.43 -14.61
CA LEU A 79 18.77 -14.30 -13.94
C LEU A 79 18.80 -14.45 -12.42
N TYR A 80 18.67 -15.66 -11.88
CA TYR A 80 18.80 -15.91 -10.45
C TYR A 80 20.17 -15.53 -9.89
N GLU A 81 21.25 -15.78 -10.62
CA GLU A 81 22.60 -15.40 -10.17
C GLU A 81 22.85 -13.91 -10.33
N ASN A 82 22.52 -13.35 -11.51
CA ASN A 82 22.94 -12.01 -11.88
C ASN A 82 22.02 -10.91 -11.34
N GLU A 83 20.73 -11.18 -11.16
CA GLU A 83 19.74 -10.15 -10.81
C GLU A 83 19.23 -10.27 -9.37
N LYS A 84 19.56 -9.27 -8.53
CA LYS A 84 19.12 -9.22 -7.13
C LYS A 84 17.60 -9.14 -7.00
N ASN A 85 16.95 -8.35 -7.84
CA ASN A 85 15.50 -8.17 -7.71
C ASN A 85 14.72 -9.37 -8.24
N PHE A 86 15.25 -10.15 -9.18
CA PHE A 86 14.62 -11.43 -9.54
C PHE A 86 14.55 -12.38 -8.33
N ARG A 87 15.60 -12.41 -7.49
CA ARG A 87 15.55 -13.13 -6.20
C ARG A 87 14.52 -12.55 -5.23
N ASN A 88 14.28 -11.25 -5.26
CA ASN A 88 13.25 -10.59 -4.44
C ASN A 88 11.84 -10.97 -4.91
N VAL A 89 11.60 -11.00 -6.22
CA VAL A 89 10.31 -11.43 -6.81
C VAL A 89 10.01 -12.87 -6.43
N LEU A 90 10.99 -13.77 -6.50
CA LEU A 90 10.82 -15.17 -6.07
C LEU A 90 10.54 -15.33 -4.57
N LYS A 91 10.88 -14.32 -3.76
CA LYS A 91 10.52 -14.25 -2.33
C LYS A 91 9.14 -13.60 -2.10
N GLY A 92 8.44 -13.20 -3.15
CA GLY A 92 7.12 -12.58 -3.10
C GLY A 92 7.13 -11.06 -2.91
N LYS A 93 8.27 -10.38 -3.07
CA LYS A 93 8.30 -8.91 -3.07
C LYS A 93 7.72 -8.38 -4.38
N ILE A 94 6.87 -7.36 -4.29
CA ILE A 94 6.35 -6.63 -5.46
C ILE A 94 7.48 -5.76 -6.00
N VAL A 95 7.66 -5.77 -7.32
CA VAL A 95 8.70 -5.00 -8.02
C VAL A 95 8.04 -4.29 -9.19
N ASN A 96 8.44 -3.04 -9.43
CA ASN A 96 7.90 -2.14 -10.45
C ASN A 96 7.89 -2.77 -11.85
N SER A 97 6.82 -2.53 -12.61
CA SER A 97 6.64 -2.97 -14.01
C SER A 97 7.82 -2.66 -14.95
N LEU A 98 8.50 -1.51 -14.80
CA LEU A 98 9.70 -1.17 -15.57
C LEU A 98 10.82 -2.19 -15.39
N TYR A 99 10.97 -2.72 -14.18
CA TYR A 99 11.98 -3.72 -13.88
C TYR A 99 11.62 -5.11 -14.44
N ILE A 100 10.34 -5.38 -14.69
CA ILE A 100 9.89 -6.61 -15.34
C ILE A 100 10.24 -6.58 -16.82
N GLU A 101 10.14 -5.43 -17.50
CA GLU A 101 10.60 -5.30 -18.89
C GLU A 101 12.10 -5.54 -19.04
N ASP A 102 12.91 -5.03 -18.09
CA ASP A 102 14.35 -5.29 -18.02
C ASP A 102 14.64 -6.78 -17.78
N PHE A 103 13.90 -7.43 -16.88
CA PHE A 103 13.98 -8.87 -16.62
C PHE A 103 13.67 -9.70 -17.87
N ILE A 104 12.61 -9.35 -18.58
CA ILE A 104 12.17 -10.05 -19.79
C ILE A 104 13.20 -9.87 -20.92
N THR A 105 13.78 -8.68 -21.05
CA THR A 105 14.83 -8.39 -22.04
C THR A 105 16.12 -9.15 -21.71
N GLY A 106 16.52 -9.18 -20.42
CA GLY A 106 17.64 -9.99 -19.95
C GLY A 106 17.42 -11.49 -20.18
N PHE A 107 16.22 -11.98 -19.90
CA PHE A 107 15.81 -13.35 -20.18
C PHE A 107 15.87 -13.69 -21.67
N GLU A 108 15.40 -12.79 -22.54
CA GLU A 108 15.41 -12.97 -24.00
C GLU A 108 16.85 -13.14 -24.53
N ASN A 109 17.79 -12.36 -24.01
CA ASN A 109 19.21 -12.51 -24.34
C ASN A 109 19.77 -13.86 -23.87
N TYR A 110 19.49 -14.25 -22.62
CA TYR A 110 19.97 -15.51 -22.08
C TYR A 110 19.37 -16.73 -22.76
N ILE A 111 18.09 -16.70 -23.14
CA ILE A 111 17.46 -17.85 -23.80
C ILE A 111 17.96 -18.06 -25.21
N ASN A 112 18.22 -16.99 -25.95
CA ASN A 112 18.81 -17.10 -27.27
C ASN A 112 20.25 -17.67 -27.22
N GLN A 113 21.03 -17.28 -26.20
CA GLN A 113 22.34 -17.87 -25.92
C GLN A 113 22.24 -19.35 -25.50
N CYS A 114 21.39 -19.67 -24.52
CA CYS A 114 21.20 -21.03 -24.01
C CYS A 114 20.67 -21.99 -25.09
N LEU A 115 19.72 -21.55 -25.92
CA LEU A 115 19.24 -22.36 -27.04
C LEU A 115 20.39 -22.68 -28.00
N SER A 116 21.16 -21.66 -28.40
CA SER A 116 22.30 -21.82 -29.32
C SER A 116 23.36 -22.79 -28.78
N GLU A 117 23.60 -22.79 -27.47
CA GLU A 117 24.57 -23.67 -26.81
C GLU A 117 24.05 -25.10 -26.65
N ILE A 118 22.79 -25.27 -26.25
CA ILE A 118 22.16 -26.58 -26.11
C ILE A 118 22.06 -27.27 -27.48
N TYR A 119 21.78 -26.52 -28.56
CA TYR A 119 21.80 -27.07 -29.92
C TYR A 119 23.19 -27.50 -30.41
N LYS A 120 24.28 -26.90 -29.90
CA LYS A 120 25.66 -27.33 -30.24
C LYS A 120 26.06 -28.65 -29.57
N ILE A 121 25.44 -28.98 -28.43
CA ILE A 121 25.78 -30.15 -27.61
C ILE A 121 25.02 -31.40 -28.06
N TYR A 122 23.84 -31.23 -28.66
CA TYR A 122 22.98 -32.32 -29.10
C TYR A 122 22.78 -32.28 -30.61
N ASP A 123 23.57 -33.08 -31.32
CA ASP A 123 23.47 -33.25 -32.76
C ASP A 123 22.31 -34.21 -33.07
N GLU A 124 21.07 -33.72 -33.23
CA GLU A 124 19.99 -34.45 -33.95
C GLU A 124 18.71 -33.65 -34.25
N LYS A 125 18.52 -33.36 -35.55
CA LYS A 125 17.40 -33.70 -36.47
C LYS A 125 15.93 -33.90 -36.01
N SER A 126 15.46 -33.51 -34.84
CA SER A 126 14.01 -33.52 -34.56
C SER A 126 13.45 -32.12 -34.33
N LEU A 127 13.08 -31.46 -35.42
CA LEU A 127 12.24 -30.26 -35.40
C LEU A 127 10.86 -30.65 -34.81
N ASP A 128 10.66 -30.32 -33.54
CA ASP A 128 9.39 -30.41 -32.84
C ASP A 128 8.34 -29.54 -33.58
N GLU A 129 7.03 -29.79 -33.49
CA GLU A 129 6.00 -29.06 -34.28
C GLU A 129 6.04 -27.52 -34.13
N PHE A 130 6.62 -27.00 -33.05
CA PHE A 130 6.86 -25.56 -32.85
C PHE A 130 8.09 -25.02 -33.61
N GLU A 131 8.99 -25.89 -34.04
CA GLU A 131 10.20 -25.58 -34.79
C GLU A 131 9.89 -25.38 -36.29
N ASN A 132 8.77 -25.92 -36.80
CA ASN A 132 8.16 -25.48 -38.06
C ASN A 132 7.48 -24.10 -37.95
N ASN A 133 7.17 -23.65 -36.72
CA ASN A 133 6.56 -22.37 -36.38
C ASN A 133 7.49 -21.51 -35.50
N LYS A 134 8.80 -21.49 -35.80
CA LYS A 134 9.86 -20.72 -35.07
C LYS A 134 9.47 -19.27 -34.71
N ILE A 135 8.49 -18.71 -35.39
CA ILE A 135 7.97 -17.34 -35.21
C ILE A 135 7.24 -17.15 -33.87
N TYR A 136 6.72 -18.20 -33.21
CA TYR A 136 5.84 -18.03 -32.03
C TYR A 136 6.41 -18.46 -30.67
N PHE A 137 7.52 -19.20 -30.60
CA PHE A 137 8.04 -19.70 -29.30
C PHE A 137 8.50 -18.58 -28.35
N ILE A 138 9.37 -17.68 -28.81
CA ILE A 138 9.88 -16.56 -28.01
C ILE A 138 8.75 -15.59 -27.64
N PRO A 139 7.85 -15.17 -28.57
CA PRO A 139 6.69 -14.35 -28.22
C PRO A 139 5.77 -14.98 -27.16
N THR A 140 5.35 -16.24 -27.33
CA THR A 140 4.49 -16.92 -26.35
C THR A 140 5.17 -17.09 -25.00
N LEU A 141 6.47 -17.37 -24.99
CA LEU A 141 7.27 -17.44 -23.76
C LEU A 141 7.35 -16.08 -23.06
N LYS A 142 7.51 -14.99 -23.82
CA LYS A 142 7.57 -13.62 -23.30
C LYS A 142 6.25 -13.23 -22.63
N GLU A 143 5.13 -13.43 -23.33
CA GLU A 143 3.79 -13.17 -22.77
C GLU A 143 3.51 -14.02 -21.53
N PHE A 144 3.88 -15.30 -21.57
CA PHE A 144 3.75 -16.21 -20.43
C PHE A 144 4.55 -15.71 -19.22
N LEU A 145 5.81 -15.31 -19.40
CA LEU A 145 6.66 -14.83 -18.31
C LEU A 145 6.16 -13.51 -17.73
N ILE A 146 5.69 -12.57 -18.56
CA ILE A 146 5.07 -11.33 -18.09
C ILE A 146 3.91 -11.65 -17.17
N LYS A 147 2.97 -12.52 -17.57
CA LYS A 147 1.82 -12.90 -16.73
C LYS A 147 2.19 -13.62 -15.43
N ILE A 148 3.36 -14.25 -15.38
CA ILE A 148 3.86 -14.95 -14.19
C ILE A 148 4.59 -14.02 -13.22
N PHE A 149 5.31 -13.02 -13.74
CA PHE A 149 6.18 -12.15 -12.94
C PHE A 149 5.63 -10.75 -12.70
N ASP A 150 4.68 -10.28 -13.51
CA ASP A 150 3.97 -9.01 -13.36
C ASP A 150 2.82 -9.11 -12.35
N ILE A 151 3.19 -9.31 -11.08
CA ILE A 151 2.23 -9.41 -9.97
C ILE A 151 1.45 -8.10 -9.81
N GLU A 152 2.08 -6.95 -10.02
CA GLU A 152 1.46 -5.64 -9.84
C GLU A 152 0.29 -5.44 -10.82
N LYS A 153 0.52 -5.64 -12.12
CA LYS A 153 -0.56 -5.59 -13.11
C LYS A 153 -1.62 -6.65 -12.88
N VAL A 154 -1.23 -7.84 -12.41
CA VAL A 154 -2.18 -8.89 -12.07
C VAL A 154 -3.10 -8.48 -10.92
N LEU A 155 -2.56 -7.85 -9.88
CA LEU A 155 -3.31 -7.33 -8.74
C LEU A 155 -4.16 -6.13 -9.14
N GLU A 156 -3.64 -5.21 -9.95
CA GLU A 156 -4.36 -4.03 -10.45
C GLU A 156 -5.58 -4.44 -11.30
N GLU A 157 -5.41 -5.38 -12.23
CA GLU A 157 -6.53 -5.91 -13.02
C GLU A 157 -7.58 -6.62 -12.16
N LYS A 158 -7.15 -7.33 -11.09
CA LYS A 158 -8.08 -7.95 -10.14
C LYS A 158 -8.85 -6.90 -9.36
N LEU A 159 -8.16 -5.88 -8.84
CA LEU A 159 -8.77 -4.75 -8.16
C LEU A 159 -9.79 -4.06 -9.08
N ASN A 160 -9.43 -3.78 -10.33
CA ASN A 160 -10.32 -3.17 -11.31
C ASN A 160 -11.56 -4.03 -11.62
N LYS A 161 -11.41 -5.36 -11.66
CA LYS A 161 -12.54 -6.28 -11.81
C LYS A 161 -13.45 -6.27 -10.59
N GLU A 162 -12.88 -6.34 -9.38
CA GLU A 162 -13.62 -6.27 -8.13
C GLU A 162 -14.35 -4.93 -7.97
N LEU A 163 -13.73 -3.82 -8.39
CA LEU A 163 -14.35 -2.49 -8.41
C LEU A 163 -15.56 -2.46 -9.35
N LYS A 164 -15.42 -2.99 -10.58
CA LYS A 164 -16.55 -3.09 -11.53
C LYS A 164 -17.67 -3.99 -10.99
N ASP A 165 -17.33 -5.14 -10.42
CA ASP A 165 -18.33 -6.04 -9.83
C ASP A 165 -19.05 -5.38 -8.63
N THR A 166 -18.32 -4.59 -7.84
CA THR A 166 -18.87 -3.79 -6.73
C THR A 166 -19.78 -2.68 -7.24
N GLU A 167 -19.40 -2.00 -8.32
CA GLU A 167 -20.24 -0.98 -8.97
C GLU A 167 -21.55 -1.58 -9.50
N ILE A 168 -21.48 -2.74 -10.16
CA ILE A 168 -22.67 -3.49 -10.59
C ILE A 168 -23.56 -3.85 -9.40
N LEU A 169 -22.95 -4.28 -8.28
CA LEU A 169 -23.67 -4.60 -7.06
C LEU A 169 -24.38 -3.36 -6.47
N ILE A 170 -23.68 -2.23 -6.37
CA ILE A 170 -24.21 -0.95 -5.89
C ILE A 170 -25.39 -0.48 -6.77
N ASN A 171 -25.25 -0.59 -8.09
CA ASN A 171 -26.32 -0.25 -9.02
C ASN A 171 -27.56 -1.13 -8.84
N ARG A 172 -27.39 -2.43 -8.57
CA ARG A 172 -28.51 -3.32 -8.21
C ARG A 172 -29.14 -2.95 -6.87
N ILE A 173 -28.34 -2.55 -5.88
CA ILE A 173 -28.82 -2.11 -4.56
C ILE A 173 -29.62 -0.80 -4.67
N ASN A 174 -29.24 0.11 -5.56
CA ASN A 174 -29.97 1.35 -5.82
C ASN A 174 -31.38 1.12 -6.37
N GLY A 175 -31.64 -0.03 -7.01
CA GLY A 175 -32.98 -0.44 -7.44
C GLY A 175 -33.86 -1.06 -6.33
N LEU A 176 -33.33 -1.26 -5.12
CA LEU A 176 -34.09 -1.79 -4.00
C LEU A 176 -34.92 -0.71 -3.30
N SER A 177 -35.96 -1.11 -2.57
CA SER A 177 -36.73 -0.20 -1.73
C SER A 177 -35.87 0.40 -0.61
N PRO A 178 -36.18 1.62 -0.12
CA PRO A 178 -35.37 2.33 0.88
C PRO A 178 -35.06 1.49 2.13
N TYR A 179 -36.05 0.75 2.64
CA TYR A 179 -35.88 -0.13 3.81
C TYR A 179 -34.92 -1.31 3.54
N ARG A 180 -34.99 -1.92 2.35
CA ARG A 180 -34.09 -3.02 1.95
C ARG A 180 -32.68 -2.51 1.72
N LYS A 181 -32.54 -1.31 1.14
CA LYS A 181 -31.26 -0.62 0.99
C LYS A 181 -30.62 -0.31 2.35
N PHE A 182 -31.40 0.20 3.31
CA PHE A 182 -30.94 0.42 4.69
C PHE A 182 -30.42 -0.86 5.36
N LEU A 183 -31.22 -1.94 5.36
CA LEU A 183 -30.82 -3.23 5.95
C LEU A 183 -29.57 -3.82 5.29
N PHE A 184 -29.40 -3.61 3.99
CA PHE A 184 -28.21 -4.04 3.28
C PHE A 184 -26.98 -3.24 3.72
N ILE A 185 -27.09 -1.90 3.75
CA ILE A 185 -26.01 -1.00 4.17
C ILE A 185 -25.59 -1.30 5.61
N GLU A 186 -26.54 -1.50 6.52
CA GLU A 186 -26.25 -1.82 7.93
C GLU A 186 -25.45 -3.13 8.07
N LYS A 187 -25.85 -4.18 7.33
CA LYS A 187 -25.12 -5.46 7.32
C LYS A 187 -23.75 -5.34 6.66
N PHE A 188 -23.64 -4.53 5.61
CA PHE A 188 -22.40 -4.29 4.89
C PHE A 188 -21.40 -3.52 5.76
N ASN A 189 -21.84 -2.45 6.44
CA ASN A 189 -21.03 -1.68 7.37
C ASN A 189 -20.48 -2.57 8.50
N LYS A 190 -21.33 -3.40 9.13
CA LYS A 190 -20.89 -4.37 10.14
C LYS A 190 -19.83 -5.36 9.62
N LYS A 191 -19.89 -5.73 8.35
CA LYS A 191 -18.89 -6.64 7.74
C LYS A 191 -17.59 -5.90 7.41
N LEU A 192 -17.70 -4.66 6.91
CA LEU A 192 -16.56 -3.78 6.65
C LEU A 192 -15.79 -3.47 7.93
N GLU A 193 -16.49 -3.09 9.01
CA GLU A 193 -15.88 -2.84 10.32
C GLU A 193 -15.05 -4.04 10.78
N LYS A 194 -15.57 -5.27 10.65
CA LYS A 194 -14.84 -6.49 11.00
C LYS A 194 -13.60 -6.72 10.14
N LEU A 195 -13.66 -6.37 8.85
CA LEU A 195 -12.51 -6.49 7.94
C LEU A 195 -11.45 -5.44 8.26
N ILE A 196 -11.86 -4.20 8.53
CA ILE A 196 -10.96 -3.11 8.95
C ILE A 196 -10.27 -3.51 10.26
N GLN A 197 -11.01 -4.00 11.26
CA GLN A 197 -10.43 -4.49 12.51
C GLN A 197 -9.41 -5.61 12.29
N LYS A 198 -9.66 -6.50 11.33
CA LYS A 198 -8.73 -7.58 10.97
C LYS A 198 -7.46 -7.05 10.32
N GLU A 199 -7.56 -6.11 9.39
CA GLU A 199 -6.37 -5.51 8.77
C GLU A 199 -5.58 -4.64 9.74
N GLU A 200 -6.25 -3.89 10.62
CA GLU A 200 -5.59 -3.20 11.72
C GLU A 200 -4.82 -4.20 12.61
N TRP A 201 -5.38 -5.38 12.88
CA TRP A 201 -4.67 -6.43 13.62
C TRP A 201 -3.44 -6.97 12.87
N ASN A 202 -3.54 -7.21 11.55
CA ASN A 202 -2.41 -7.68 10.75
C ASN A 202 -1.27 -6.65 10.74
N LEU A 203 -1.59 -5.37 10.51
CA LEU A 203 -0.61 -4.28 10.55
C LEU A 203 0.10 -4.17 11.90
N LYS A 204 -0.63 -4.42 13.02
CA LYS A 204 -0.03 -4.46 14.36
C LYS A 204 1.00 -5.57 14.49
N GLU A 205 0.67 -6.78 14.04
CA GLU A 205 1.57 -7.93 14.07
C GLU A 205 2.80 -7.70 13.18
N GLU A 206 2.62 -7.12 12.00
CA GLU A 206 3.73 -6.77 11.12
C GLU A 206 4.65 -5.71 11.73
N LEU A 207 4.09 -4.67 12.35
CA LEU A 207 4.86 -3.64 13.06
C LEU A 207 5.66 -4.24 14.22
N ARG A 208 5.04 -5.11 15.02
CA ARG A 208 5.69 -5.81 16.13
C ARG A 208 6.89 -6.62 15.63
N ASN A 209 6.67 -7.43 14.59
CA ASN A 209 7.73 -8.22 13.97
C ASN A 209 8.87 -7.37 13.40
N ALA A 210 8.55 -6.21 12.83
CA ALA A 210 9.54 -5.27 12.29
C ALA A 210 10.38 -4.63 13.41
N ILE A 211 9.76 -4.25 14.53
CA ILE A 211 10.45 -3.72 15.72
C ILE A 211 11.40 -4.78 16.31
N GLU A 212 10.93 -6.02 16.45
CA GLU A 212 11.73 -7.14 16.99
C GLU A 212 12.93 -7.47 16.09
N LYS A 213 12.79 -7.32 14.77
CA LYS A 213 13.87 -7.52 13.79
C LYS A 213 14.74 -6.29 13.54
N HIS A 214 14.38 -5.15 14.12
CA HIS A 214 15.03 -3.86 13.88
C HIS A 214 15.03 -3.43 12.40
N ASP A 215 13.96 -3.75 11.66
CA ASP A 215 13.81 -3.41 10.24
C ASP A 215 13.32 -1.95 10.08
N LEU A 216 14.25 -1.01 9.97
CA LEU A 216 13.96 0.42 10.00
C LEU A 216 13.07 0.88 8.81
N ASP A 217 13.25 0.28 7.64
CA ASP A 217 12.51 0.62 6.43
C ASP A 217 11.04 0.21 6.58
N THR A 218 10.81 -1.05 6.97
CA THR A 218 9.46 -1.58 7.20
C THR A 218 8.74 -0.88 8.35
N ILE A 219 9.45 -0.50 9.42
CA ILE A 219 8.87 0.32 10.51
C ILE A 219 8.37 1.67 9.96
N THR A 220 9.15 2.32 9.10
CA THR A 220 8.80 3.64 8.55
C THR A 220 7.63 3.56 7.59
N GLU A 221 7.58 2.53 6.74
CA GLU A 221 6.46 2.25 5.83
C GLU A 221 5.17 2.03 6.62
N ILE A 222 5.16 1.10 7.56
CA ILE A 222 3.97 0.76 8.36
C ILE A 222 3.49 1.97 9.18
N ILE A 223 4.40 2.75 9.77
CA ILE A 223 4.01 3.97 10.51
C ILE A 223 3.37 5.01 9.60
N THR A 224 3.85 5.13 8.35
CA THR A 224 3.27 6.07 7.39
C THR A 224 1.84 5.68 7.03
N GLU A 225 1.58 4.39 6.82
CA GLU A 225 0.23 3.87 6.62
C GLU A 225 -0.66 4.07 7.85
N LEU A 226 -0.17 3.74 9.05
CA LEU A 226 -0.91 3.94 10.28
C LEU A 226 -1.23 5.43 10.50
N ARG A 227 -0.30 6.35 10.24
CA ARG A 227 -0.54 7.80 10.28
C ARG A 227 -1.68 8.19 9.36
N PHE A 228 -1.75 7.62 8.16
CA PHE A 228 -2.86 7.86 7.23
C PHE A 228 -4.18 7.34 7.79
N TYR A 229 -4.23 6.14 8.35
CA TYR A 229 -5.43 5.57 8.97
C TYR A 229 -5.92 6.38 10.17
N PHE A 230 -5.02 6.74 11.09
CA PHE A 230 -5.40 7.44 12.33
C PHE A 230 -5.76 8.90 12.11
N ASN A 231 -5.07 9.60 11.20
CA ASN A 231 -5.47 10.96 10.80
C ASN A 231 -6.82 10.99 10.04
N ASN A 232 -7.33 9.82 9.63
CA ASN A 232 -8.64 9.67 9.00
C ASN A 232 -9.71 9.08 9.94
N LYS A 233 -9.36 8.50 11.10
CA LYS A 233 -10.36 8.03 12.09
C LYS A 233 -11.18 9.17 12.69
N ASP A 234 -10.57 10.34 12.89
CA ASP A 234 -11.29 11.56 13.31
C ASP A 234 -12.15 12.18 12.18
N LYS A 235 -12.12 11.61 10.97
CA LYS A 235 -12.99 12.01 9.86
C LYS A 235 -14.20 11.11 9.67
N ASN A 236 -14.37 10.04 10.45
CA ASN A 236 -15.47 9.08 10.24
C ASN A 236 -16.81 9.48 10.89
N ASN A 237 -16.88 10.60 11.62
CA ASN A 237 -18.12 11.36 11.71
C ASN A 237 -18.24 12.25 10.47
N ILE A 238 -18.41 11.64 9.29
CA ILE A 238 -18.91 12.40 8.14
C ILE A 238 -20.40 12.56 8.36
N VAL A 239 -20.75 13.55 9.17
CA VAL A 239 -22.01 14.23 8.99
C VAL A 239 -22.05 14.69 7.55
N ASP A 240 -23.05 14.24 6.80
CA ASP A 240 -23.19 14.51 5.37
C ASP A 240 -23.39 16.02 5.17
N LYS A 241 -22.28 16.75 5.03
CA LYS A 241 -22.23 18.22 5.01
C LYS A 241 -23.13 18.78 3.93
N GLU A 242 -23.20 18.10 2.78
CA GLU A 242 -24.08 18.49 1.68
C GLU A 242 -25.55 18.35 2.05
N LYS A 243 -25.92 17.32 2.83
CA LYS A 243 -27.27 17.18 3.35
C LYS A 243 -27.61 18.26 4.37
N ILE A 244 -26.69 18.55 5.30
CA ILE A 244 -26.90 19.62 6.29
C ILE A 244 -27.04 20.99 5.65
N PHE A 245 -26.22 21.32 4.65
CA PHE A 245 -26.36 22.60 3.96
C PHE A 245 -27.67 22.70 3.18
N LYS A 246 -28.14 21.61 2.56
CA LYS A 246 -29.47 21.57 1.92
C LYS A 246 -30.61 21.70 2.92
N ASP A 247 -30.49 21.07 4.09
CA ASP A 247 -31.49 21.14 5.15
C ASP A 247 -31.52 22.57 5.76
N LEU A 248 -30.35 23.20 5.94
CA LEU A 248 -30.20 24.60 6.37
C LEU A 248 -30.83 25.58 5.38
N GLU A 249 -30.53 25.43 4.09
CA GLU A 249 -31.17 26.20 3.01
C GLU A 249 -32.70 26.00 3.04
N GLY A 250 -33.15 24.76 3.24
CA GLY A 250 -34.57 24.42 3.34
C GLY A 250 -35.28 25.14 4.49
N ILE A 251 -34.68 25.16 5.69
CA ILE A 251 -35.24 25.81 6.88
C ILE A 251 -35.27 27.33 6.69
N LEU A 252 -34.13 27.93 6.35
CA LEU A 252 -33.99 29.39 6.39
C LEU A 252 -34.57 30.10 5.15
N LEU A 253 -34.60 29.47 3.96
CA LEU A 253 -35.20 30.07 2.76
C LEU A 253 -36.73 29.91 2.70
N GLN A 254 -37.30 29.01 3.50
CA GLN A 254 -38.75 28.85 3.67
C GLN A 254 -39.32 29.79 4.75
N SER A 255 -38.47 30.36 5.60
CA SER A 255 -38.87 31.34 6.60
C SER A 255 -39.54 32.57 5.98
N GLN A 256 -40.60 33.07 6.64
CA GLN A 256 -41.28 34.31 6.26
C GLN A 256 -40.69 35.55 6.96
N ASN A 257 -39.81 35.35 7.94
CA ASN A 257 -39.35 36.41 8.85
C ASN A 257 -38.15 37.20 8.30
N TYR A 258 -37.47 36.67 7.27
CA TYR A 258 -36.20 37.20 6.79
C TYR A 258 -36.17 37.42 5.27
N SER A 259 -35.34 38.37 4.83
CA SER A 259 -35.10 38.58 3.40
C SER A 259 -34.32 37.41 2.82
N LYS A 260 -34.96 36.64 1.93
CA LYS A 260 -34.37 35.46 1.27
C LYS A 260 -32.99 35.73 0.67
N LEU A 261 -32.79 36.92 0.09
CA LEU A 261 -31.53 37.29 -0.55
C LEU A 261 -30.40 37.46 0.48
N LYS A 262 -30.68 38.11 1.62
CA LYS A 262 -29.71 38.25 2.71
C LYS A 262 -29.37 36.92 3.38
N VAL A 263 -30.37 36.07 3.58
CA VAL A 263 -30.19 34.73 4.16
C VAL A 263 -29.31 33.87 3.24
N MET A 264 -29.54 33.94 1.93
CA MET A 264 -28.74 33.20 0.94
C MET A 264 -27.28 33.67 0.92
N GLU A 265 -27.04 34.99 0.99
CA GLU A 265 -25.68 35.55 1.11
C GLU A 265 -24.97 35.07 2.38
N GLN A 266 -25.66 35.07 3.52
CA GLN A 266 -25.12 34.60 4.80
C GLN A 266 -24.82 33.09 4.79
N ILE A 267 -25.69 32.25 4.21
CA ILE A 267 -25.46 30.81 4.07
C ILE A 267 -24.23 30.54 3.19
N ASN A 268 -24.15 31.20 2.03
CA ASN A 268 -23.01 31.02 1.13
C ASN A 268 -21.69 31.43 1.80
N TYR A 269 -21.69 32.58 2.49
CA TYR A 269 -20.50 33.04 3.19
C TYR A 269 -20.09 32.10 4.33
N PHE A 270 -21.06 31.55 5.06
CA PHE A 270 -20.81 30.51 6.06
C PHE A 270 -20.22 29.24 5.43
N ILE A 271 -20.76 28.75 4.31
CA ILE A 271 -20.23 27.56 3.60
C ILE A 271 -18.78 27.79 3.18
N ASP A 272 -18.45 28.98 2.67
CA ASP A 272 -17.09 29.35 2.31
C ASP A 272 -16.14 29.31 3.53
N ILE A 273 -16.57 29.85 4.67
CA ILE A 273 -15.81 29.83 5.94
C ILE A 273 -15.57 28.39 6.41
N ILE A 274 -16.58 27.53 6.38
CA ILE A 274 -16.45 26.12 6.80
C ILE A 274 -15.50 25.35 5.89
N THR A 275 -15.51 25.67 4.59
CA THR A 275 -14.58 25.09 3.61
C THR A 275 -13.13 25.45 3.92
N ILE A 276 -12.89 26.64 4.50
CA ILE A 276 -11.58 27.14 4.90
C ILE A 276 -11.10 26.48 6.21
N TYR A 277 -11.96 26.30 7.21
CA TYR A 277 -11.63 25.76 8.56
C TYR A 277 -11.23 24.27 8.64
N LYS A 278 -10.86 23.60 7.53
CA LYS A 278 -10.47 22.18 7.39
C LYS A 278 -10.13 21.42 8.71
N GLY A 279 -10.71 20.23 8.89
CA GLY A 279 -10.39 19.34 10.02
C GLY A 279 -11.37 19.46 11.20
N GLU A 280 -10.88 19.27 12.43
CA GLU A 280 -11.69 19.19 13.66
C GLU A 280 -12.58 20.43 13.91
N LYS A 281 -12.08 21.63 13.58
CA LYS A 281 -12.82 22.89 13.78
C LYS A 281 -14.07 22.94 12.88
N ALA A 282 -13.94 22.56 11.61
CA ALA A 282 -15.06 22.46 10.70
C ALA A 282 -16.05 21.36 11.08
N ILE A 283 -15.59 20.24 11.65
CA ILE A 283 -16.45 19.15 12.10
C ILE A 283 -17.30 19.59 13.29
N LYS A 284 -16.66 20.20 14.30
CA LYS A 284 -17.36 20.69 15.50
C LYS A 284 -18.46 21.70 15.17
N ILE A 285 -18.18 22.67 14.29
CA ILE A 285 -19.17 23.68 13.89
C ILE A 285 -20.36 23.02 13.16
N ILE A 286 -20.10 21.98 12.36
CA ILE A 286 -21.16 21.24 11.65
C ILE A 286 -21.98 20.36 12.60
N ASP A 287 -21.36 19.75 13.59
CA ASP A 287 -22.06 18.98 14.63
C ASP A 287 -22.96 19.89 15.47
N ASP A 288 -22.44 21.04 15.91
CA ASP A 288 -23.19 22.06 16.65
C ASP A 288 -24.37 22.59 15.80
N LEU A 289 -24.16 22.83 14.50
CA LEU A 289 -25.23 23.24 13.59
C LEU A 289 -26.32 22.18 13.47
N ASN A 290 -25.95 20.90 13.35
CA ASN A 290 -26.88 19.78 13.22
C ASN A 290 -27.79 19.65 14.45
N GLU A 291 -27.25 19.85 15.64
CA GLU A 291 -28.05 19.87 16.89
C GLU A 291 -29.02 21.05 16.95
N LEU A 292 -28.65 22.19 16.35
CA LEU A 292 -29.47 23.40 16.30
C LEU A 292 -30.54 23.37 15.21
N MET A 293 -30.39 22.55 14.15
CA MET A 293 -31.37 22.45 13.06
C MET A 293 -32.76 21.96 13.50
N HIS A 294 -32.88 21.39 14.71
CA HIS A 294 -34.16 20.98 15.30
C HIS A 294 -34.79 22.03 16.23
N LYS A 295 -34.19 23.22 16.33
CA LYS A 295 -34.62 24.32 17.21
C LYS A 295 -35.20 25.48 16.40
N GLU A 296 -35.54 26.58 17.07
CA GLU A 296 -36.16 27.76 16.45
C GLU A 296 -35.21 28.44 15.45
N GLU A 297 -35.77 28.98 14.35
CA GLU A 297 -35.02 29.57 13.22
C GLU A 297 -34.04 30.67 13.68
N ASP A 298 -34.42 31.44 14.70
CA ASP A 298 -33.62 32.54 15.25
C ASP A 298 -32.33 32.05 15.91
N GLU A 299 -32.35 30.87 16.55
CA GLU A 299 -31.16 30.26 17.16
C GLU A 299 -30.15 29.82 16.10
N VAL A 300 -30.65 29.33 14.96
CA VAL A 300 -29.82 28.92 13.82
C VAL A 300 -29.14 30.14 13.19
N LEU A 301 -29.87 31.23 12.99
CA LEU A 301 -29.31 32.49 12.46
C LEU A 301 -28.26 33.10 13.39
N LEU A 302 -28.54 33.17 14.70
CA LEU A 302 -27.58 33.65 15.70
C LEU A 302 -26.28 32.83 15.71
N PHE A 303 -26.38 31.52 15.49
CA PHE A 303 -25.22 30.65 15.39
C PHE A 303 -24.37 30.94 14.15
N LEU A 304 -25.00 31.14 12.99
CA LEU A 304 -24.31 31.51 11.74
C LEU A 304 -23.57 32.85 11.91
N GLU A 305 -24.25 33.88 12.43
CA GLU A 305 -23.68 35.22 12.64
C GLU A 305 -22.50 35.20 13.62
N LYS A 306 -22.62 34.45 14.71
CA LYS A 306 -21.54 34.30 15.69
C LYS A 306 -20.32 33.60 15.08
N THR A 307 -20.55 32.59 14.25
CA THR A 307 -19.45 31.87 13.59
C THR A 307 -18.73 32.75 12.57
N ILE A 308 -19.50 33.52 11.79
CA ILE A 308 -18.96 34.49 10.83
C ILE A 308 -18.13 35.56 11.55
N SER A 309 -18.68 36.16 12.62
CA SER A 309 -18.00 37.22 13.37
C SER A 309 -16.71 36.72 14.02
N LEU A 310 -16.70 35.49 14.56
CA LEU A 310 -15.49 34.89 15.11
C LEU A 310 -14.42 34.67 14.03
N TYR A 311 -14.80 34.26 12.83
CA TYR A 311 -13.89 34.12 11.70
C TYR A 311 -13.28 35.46 11.27
N GLU A 312 -14.09 36.51 11.16
CA GLU A 312 -13.62 37.85 10.79
C GLU A 312 -12.64 38.41 11.83
N GLN A 313 -12.92 38.21 13.11
CA GLN A 313 -12.01 38.58 14.21
C GLN A 313 -10.70 37.78 14.17
N GLU A 314 -10.77 36.48 13.89
CA GLU A 314 -9.58 35.65 13.74
C GLU A 314 -8.71 36.10 12.55
N GLN A 315 -9.30 36.47 11.40
CA GLN A 315 -8.55 37.01 10.26
C GLN A 315 -7.86 38.35 10.57
N GLU A 316 -8.51 39.20 11.35
CA GLU A 316 -7.95 40.49 11.78
C GLU A 316 -6.77 40.29 12.75
N ILE A 317 -6.87 39.28 13.63
CA ILE A 317 -5.77 38.85 14.51
C ILE A 317 -4.65 38.18 13.72
N GLU A 318 -4.96 37.38 12.70
CA GLU A 318 -4.01 36.66 11.85
C GLU A 318 -3.19 37.62 10.96
N SER A 319 -3.82 38.67 10.43
CA SER A 319 -3.16 39.78 9.72
C SER A 319 -2.18 40.55 10.61
N ASN A 320 -2.58 40.83 11.86
CA ASN A 320 -1.74 41.50 12.84
C ASN A 320 -0.62 40.60 13.37
N THR A 321 -0.87 39.29 13.54
CA THR A 321 0.15 38.30 13.92
C THR A 321 1.07 37.92 12.76
N LEU A 322 0.68 38.03 11.48
CA LEU A 322 1.57 37.85 10.32
C LEU A 322 2.63 38.95 10.23
N LYS A 323 2.28 40.20 10.57
CA LYS A 323 3.24 41.31 10.72
C LYS A 323 4.18 41.08 11.90
N GLU A 324 3.67 40.67 13.06
CA GLU A 324 4.51 40.31 14.22
C GLU A 324 5.35 39.04 13.99
N ASN A 325 4.83 38.06 13.27
CA ASN A 325 5.49 36.79 12.97
C ASN A 325 6.56 36.96 11.92
N ARG A 326 6.48 37.91 10.98
CA ARG A 326 7.65 38.25 10.13
C ARG A 326 8.84 38.72 10.96
N ASP A 327 8.62 39.54 11.98
CA ASP A 327 9.67 40.00 12.89
C ASP A 327 10.12 38.91 13.90
N LYS A 328 9.20 38.08 14.39
CA LYS A 328 9.52 36.90 15.21
C LYS A 328 10.21 35.79 14.39
N THR A 329 9.91 35.60 13.11
CA THR A 329 10.53 34.60 12.21
C THR A 329 11.95 35.02 11.83
N LYS A 330 12.21 36.32 11.68
CA LYS A 330 13.60 36.84 11.55
C LYS A 330 14.42 36.58 12.82
N LYS A 331 13.81 36.61 14.01
CA LYS A 331 14.42 36.21 15.30
C LYS A 331 14.41 34.70 15.57
N ALA A 332 13.47 33.94 14.99
CA ALA A 332 13.30 32.49 15.15
C ALA A 332 14.16 31.71 14.15
N LEU A 333 14.45 32.22 12.96
CA LEU A 333 15.51 31.69 12.09
C LEU A 333 16.89 31.78 12.77
N PHE A 334 17.12 32.79 13.60
CA PHE A 334 18.28 32.86 14.50
C PHE A 334 18.20 31.91 15.72
N ARG A 335 17.03 31.32 16.02
CA ARG A 335 16.81 30.34 17.12
C ARG A 335 16.51 28.91 16.65
N ALA A 336 16.24 28.70 15.36
CA ALA A 336 15.95 27.40 14.73
C ALA A 336 17.20 26.50 14.61
N GLY A 337 18.35 26.96 15.10
CA GLY A 337 19.48 26.12 15.48
C GLY A 337 19.31 25.36 16.81
N ARG A 338 18.11 25.33 17.42
CA ARG A 338 17.81 24.48 18.59
C ARG A 338 16.73 23.44 18.26
N LEU A 339 17.11 22.44 17.48
CA LEU A 339 16.51 21.11 17.57
C LEU A 339 16.82 20.57 18.97
N ARG A 340 15.83 19.99 19.68
CA ARG A 340 16.10 19.22 20.91
C ARG A 340 17.09 18.12 20.56
N SER A 341 18.15 17.95 21.36
CA SER A 341 19.19 16.99 21.03
C SER A 341 18.63 15.56 21.00
N ASN A 342 19.23 14.65 20.22
CA ASN A 342 18.83 13.23 20.19
C ASN A 342 18.79 12.61 21.60
N THR A 343 19.66 13.10 22.51
CA THR A 343 19.71 12.74 23.92
C THR A 343 18.47 13.20 24.71
N GLU A 344 17.99 14.43 24.49
CA GLU A 344 16.77 14.93 25.12
C GLU A 344 15.53 14.16 24.62
N MET A 345 15.50 13.77 23.34
CA MET A 345 14.39 12.98 22.81
C MET A 345 14.35 11.57 23.42
N LYS A 346 15.51 10.96 23.69
CA LYS A 346 15.61 9.68 24.42
C LYS A 346 14.95 9.77 25.79
N GLU A 347 15.32 10.80 26.56
CA GLU A 347 14.80 11.00 27.92
C GLU A 347 13.29 11.18 27.92
N ILE A 348 12.74 11.92 26.94
CA ILE A 348 11.30 12.10 26.78
C ILE A 348 10.61 10.76 26.49
N LEU A 349 11.16 9.93 25.59
CA LEU A 349 10.58 8.63 25.24
C LEU A 349 10.59 7.68 26.44
N GLU A 350 11.68 7.64 27.20
CA GLU A 350 11.83 6.77 28.38
C GLU A 350 10.92 7.17 29.55
N GLN A 351 10.47 8.42 29.60
CA GLN A 351 9.55 8.94 30.61
C GLN A 351 8.06 8.77 30.26
N ARG A 352 7.73 8.35 29.03
CA ARG A 352 6.33 8.14 28.64
C ARG A 352 5.68 7.03 29.43
N GLU A 353 4.43 7.25 29.84
CA GLU A 353 3.62 6.25 30.53
C GLU A 353 3.51 4.96 29.72
N GLU A 354 3.38 5.05 28.40
CA GLU A 354 3.26 3.91 27.50
C GLU A 354 4.56 3.10 27.47
N TYR A 355 5.72 3.76 27.47
CA TYR A 355 7.02 3.10 27.54
C TYR A 355 7.22 2.36 28.88
N LEU A 356 6.82 3.00 29.98
CA LEU A 356 6.85 2.39 31.31
C LEU A 356 5.87 1.22 31.44
N TYR A 357 4.71 1.29 30.79
CA TYR A 357 3.74 0.20 30.76
C TYR A 357 4.27 -1.00 29.96
N ILE A 358 4.88 -0.78 28.79
CA ILE A 358 5.54 -1.82 27.98
C ILE A 358 6.61 -2.54 28.81
N LYS A 359 7.42 -1.79 29.56
CA LYS A 359 8.46 -2.36 30.43
C LYS A 359 7.92 -3.40 31.42
N VAL A 360 6.70 -3.21 31.90
CA VAL A 360 6.07 -4.11 32.88
C VAL A 360 5.36 -5.28 32.22
N ASN A 361 4.70 -5.05 31.08
CA ASN A 361 3.77 -6.02 30.50
C ASN A 361 4.29 -6.79 29.27
N ASP A 362 5.29 -6.25 28.56
CA ASP A 362 5.85 -6.90 27.36
C ASP A 362 7.38 -6.71 27.30
N LYS A 363 8.09 -7.62 27.97
CA LYS A 363 9.55 -7.58 28.10
C LYS A 363 10.28 -7.68 26.76
N GLN A 364 9.78 -8.49 25.83
CA GLN A 364 10.40 -8.70 24.52
C GLN A 364 10.32 -7.44 23.65
N LEU A 365 9.15 -6.81 23.62
CA LEU A 365 8.98 -5.56 22.88
C LEU A 365 9.74 -4.41 23.54
N PHE A 366 9.77 -4.35 24.87
CA PHE A 366 10.55 -3.37 25.62
C PHE A 366 12.04 -3.43 25.28
N GLU A 367 12.64 -4.62 25.32
CA GLU A 367 14.05 -4.81 24.97
C GLU A 367 14.33 -4.43 23.50
N SER A 368 13.39 -4.73 22.61
CA SER A 368 13.50 -4.41 21.19
C SER A 368 13.42 -2.90 20.93
N LEU A 369 12.46 -2.21 21.56
CA LEU A 369 12.33 -0.74 21.49
C LEU A 369 13.53 -0.03 22.08
N LYS A 370 14.05 -0.50 23.22
CA LYS A 370 15.24 0.08 23.84
C LYS A 370 16.45 0.01 22.90
N LYS A 371 16.69 -1.16 22.28
CA LYS A 371 17.75 -1.31 21.28
C LYS A 371 17.54 -0.41 20.06
N LEU A 372 16.29 -0.28 19.60
CA LEU A 372 15.93 0.57 18.47
C LEU A 372 16.22 2.06 18.76
N ILE A 373 15.91 2.54 19.97
CA ILE A 373 16.24 3.90 20.43
C ILE A 373 17.76 4.11 20.45
N ASP A 374 18.51 3.16 21.00
CA ASP A 374 19.97 3.25 21.06
C ASP A 374 20.62 3.28 19.66
N ILE A 375 20.09 2.50 18.70
CA ILE A 375 20.51 2.53 17.29
C ILE A 375 20.20 3.91 16.67
N ALA A 376 18.97 4.41 16.84
CA ALA A 376 18.56 5.69 16.26
C ALA A 376 19.40 6.87 16.76
N ILE A 377 19.84 6.84 18.02
CA ILE A 377 20.73 7.87 18.59
C ILE A 377 22.13 7.76 18.01
N LYS A 378 22.67 6.54 17.91
CA LYS A 378 24.00 6.29 17.36
C LYS A 378 24.10 6.74 15.90
N ASP A 379 23.02 6.55 15.13
CA ASP A 379 22.96 6.89 13.71
C ASP A 379 22.42 8.31 13.45
N GLU A 380 22.25 9.13 14.51
CA GLU A 380 21.68 10.48 14.46
C GLU A 380 20.32 10.58 13.73
N ASN A 381 19.55 9.50 13.73
CA ASN A 381 18.31 9.36 12.99
C ASN A 381 17.11 9.91 13.78
N GLN A 382 16.95 11.22 13.75
CA GLN A 382 15.86 11.92 14.43
C GLN A 382 14.47 11.50 13.95
N ALA A 383 14.31 11.14 12.67
CA ALA A 383 13.05 10.67 12.11
C ALA A 383 12.59 9.35 12.77
N MET A 384 13.55 8.45 13.03
CA MET A 384 13.25 7.19 13.71
C MET A 384 12.83 7.42 15.18
N LEU A 385 13.45 8.37 15.88
CA LEU A 385 13.01 8.73 17.24
C LEU A 385 11.57 9.27 17.27
N LEU A 386 11.17 10.05 16.26
CA LEU A 386 9.78 10.51 16.10
C LEU A 386 8.81 9.38 15.72
N ASN A 387 9.28 8.38 14.99
CA ASN A 387 8.53 7.18 14.67
C ASN A 387 8.30 6.31 15.91
N ILE A 388 9.31 6.17 16.78
CA ILE A 388 9.19 5.51 18.08
C ILE A 388 8.22 6.26 18.99
N ASP A 389 8.29 7.59 18.99
CA ASP A 389 7.33 8.44 19.69
C ASP A 389 5.89 8.16 19.26
N PHE A 390 5.66 8.04 17.95
CA PHE A 390 4.36 7.67 17.40
C PHE A 390 3.94 6.27 17.84
N ILE A 391 4.82 5.26 17.73
CA ILE A 391 4.53 3.88 18.21
C ILE A 391 4.06 3.90 19.66
N LEU A 392 4.79 4.62 20.53
CA LEU A 392 4.46 4.70 21.95
C LEU A 392 3.13 5.40 22.20
N LYS A 393 2.85 6.52 21.51
CA LYS A 393 1.59 7.27 21.67
C LYS A 393 0.36 6.41 21.41
N TYR A 394 0.44 5.53 20.42
CA TYR A 394 -0.68 4.68 20.03
C TYR A 394 -0.63 3.30 20.67
N TYR A 395 0.41 2.97 21.46
CA TYR A 395 0.57 1.67 22.12
C TYR A 395 -0.64 1.28 22.96
N LYS A 396 -1.26 2.24 23.67
CA LYS A 396 -2.51 2.03 24.42
C LYS A 396 -3.68 1.64 23.50
N GLN A 397 -3.85 2.26 22.33
CA GLN A 397 -4.89 1.86 21.35
C GLN A 397 -4.54 0.54 20.63
N PHE A 398 -3.27 0.16 20.62
CA PHE A 398 -2.82 -1.05 19.95
C PHE A 398 -2.94 -2.29 20.83
N LEU A 399 -2.77 -2.17 22.16
CA LEU A 399 -2.64 -3.30 23.09
C LEU A 399 -3.54 -3.25 24.34
N MET A 400 -4.32 -2.18 24.55
CA MET A 400 -5.55 -2.20 25.37
C MET A 400 -6.75 -2.11 24.42
#